data_AF-A0A8S2EP12-F1
#
_entry.id   AF-A0A8S2EP12-F1
#
_cell.length_a   1.000
_cell.length_b   1.000
_cell.length_c   1.000
_cell.angle_alpha   90.00
_cell.angle_beta   90.00
_cell.angle_gamma   90.00
#
_symmetry.space_group_name_H-M   'P 1'
#
loop_
_entity.id
_entity.type
_entity.pdbx_description
1 polymer ?
#
loop_
_entity_poly.entity_id
_entity_poly.type
_entity_poly.pdbx_seq_one_letter_code
_entity_poly.pdbx_strand_id
1 'polypeptide(L)'
;MDKKTKIVDVRDLNTPDNWIVRDPELIRLTGNHPFNCELPLTKLLQCSFWTPIRLHFVRNHGYVPKIDWNEHRVRVCGTLSGAFKMIALVYLTAKSKHRLCFPFLAWAHCWKRVAVNF
;
A
#
# COMPACT_ATOMS: atom_id res chain seq x y z
N MET A 1 2.22 13.38 -18.84
CA MET A 1 1.64 12.21 -19.54
C MET A 1 2.04 10.95 -18.81
N ASP A 2 1.05 10.09 -18.54
CA ASP A 2 1.16 8.99 -17.60
C ASP A 2 1.89 7.79 -18.22
N LYS A 3 3.20 7.67 -18.01
CA LYS A 3 3.96 6.51 -18.47
C LYS A 3 3.62 5.31 -17.59
N LYS A 4 2.80 4.39 -18.12
CA LYS A 4 2.47 3.14 -17.46
C LYS A 4 3.55 2.10 -17.77
N THR A 5 4.51 1.93 -16.87
CA THR A 5 5.45 0.80 -16.95
C THR A 5 4.64 -0.49 -16.86
N LYS A 6 4.83 -1.40 -17.84
CA LYS A 6 4.15 -2.70 -17.89
C LYS A 6 5.09 -3.88 -17.60
N ILE A 7 6.36 -3.60 -17.34
CA ILE A 7 7.43 -4.60 -17.24
C ILE A 7 7.93 -4.62 -15.80
N VAL A 8 8.12 -5.82 -15.25
CA VAL A 8 8.72 -6.00 -13.92
C VAL A 8 10.19 -5.58 -13.97
N ASP A 9 10.63 -4.85 -12.95
CA ASP A 9 12.01 -4.40 -12.85
C ASP A 9 12.95 -5.62 -12.69
N VAL A 10 14.09 -5.60 -13.39
CA VAL A 10 15.11 -6.65 -13.32
C VAL A 10 15.57 -6.93 -11.89
N ARG A 11 15.54 -5.90 -11.02
CA ARG A 11 15.89 -5.99 -9.60
C ARG A 11 14.92 -6.86 -8.80
N ASP A 12 13.68 -7.01 -9.27
CA ASP A 12 12.62 -7.74 -8.58
C ASP A 12 12.50 -9.20 -9.03
N LEU A 13 13.15 -9.60 -10.14
CA LEU A 13 13.04 -10.95 -10.71
C LEU A 13 13.46 -12.07 -9.74
N ASN A 14 14.47 -11.81 -8.92
CA ASN A 14 15.00 -12.75 -7.92
C ASN A 14 14.37 -12.55 -6.53
N THR A 15 13.23 -11.87 -6.44
CA THR A 15 12.51 -11.62 -5.19
C THR A 15 11.15 -12.34 -5.21
N PRO A 16 10.53 -12.62 -4.05
CA PRO A 16 9.17 -13.15 -4.01
C PRO A 16 8.11 -12.20 -4.63
N ASP A 17 8.48 -10.93 -4.85
CA ASP A 17 7.62 -9.91 -5.46
C ASP A 17 7.82 -9.79 -6.99
N ASN A 18 8.37 -10.81 -7.67
CA ASN A 18 8.70 -10.82 -9.10
C ASN A 18 7.50 -10.71 -10.07
N TRP A 19 6.30 -10.52 -9.56
CA TRP A 19 5.07 -10.33 -10.31
C TRP A 19 4.55 -8.88 -10.26
N ILE A 20 5.20 -8.02 -9.48
CA ILE A 20 4.76 -6.64 -9.23
C ILE A 20 5.52 -5.68 -10.11
N VAL A 21 4.79 -4.90 -10.90
CA VAL A 21 5.37 -3.81 -11.67
C VAL A 21 5.48 -2.56 -10.79
N ARG A 22 6.69 -2.01 -10.68
CA ARG A 22 7.01 -0.84 -9.85
C ARG A 22 7.48 0.30 -10.74
N ASP A 23 7.22 1.52 -10.30
CA ASP A 23 7.71 2.71 -11.01
C ASP A 23 9.23 2.85 -10.78
N PRO A 24 10.05 2.95 -11.85
CA PRO A 24 11.50 3.09 -11.71
C PRO A 24 11.95 4.41 -11.09
N GLU A 25 11.08 5.42 -11.02
CA GLU A 25 11.36 6.72 -10.39
C GLU A 25 11.35 6.67 -8.86
N LEU A 26 10.81 5.59 -8.27
CA LEU A 26 10.79 5.39 -6.82
C LEU A 26 12.19 5.07 -6.29
N ILE A 27 12.58 5.77 -5.22
CA ILE A 27 13.83 5.53 -4.50
C ILE A 27 13.63 4.34 -3.56
N ARG A 28 14.42 3.28 -3.73
CA ARG A 28 14.40 2.11 -2.85
C ARG A 28 15.21 2.38 -1.58
N LEU A 29 14.58 2.22 -0.42
CA LEU A 29 15.17 2.53 0.90
C LEU A 29 15.79 1.31 1.59
N THR A 30 15.42 0.09 1.19
CA THR A 30 15.84 -1.17 1.83
C THR A 30 16.45 -2.16 0.83
N GLY A 31 17.08 -1.66 -0.23
CA GLY A 31 17.57 -2.49 -1.34
C GLY A 31 16.41 -3.05 -2.18
N ASN A 32 16.52 -4.32 -2.59
CA ASN A 32 15.51 -4.93 -3.49
C ASN A 32 14.29 -5.47 -2.72
N HIS A 33 14.50 -6.08 -1.55
CA HIS A 33 13.46 -6.73 -0.77
C HIS A 33 13.79 -6.76 0.74
N PRO A 34 12.83 -6.48 1.65
CA PRO A 34 11.45 -6.02 1.41
C PRO A 34 11.40 -4.71 0.66
N PHE A 35 10.34 -4.47 -0.11
CA PHE A 35 10.23 -3.25 -0.89
C PHE A 35 9.71 -2.10 -0.03
N ASN A 36 10.62 -1.20 0.35
CA ASN A 36 10.28 0.10 0.93
C ASN A 36 10.82 1.18 -0.01
N CYS A 37 9.97 2.12 -0.38
CA CYS A 37 10.35 3.19 -1.30
C CYS A 37 9.56 4.47 -1.09
N GLU A 38 10.14 5.56 -1.55
CA GLU A 38 9.51 6.88 -1.59
C GLU A 38 9.78 7.58 -2.92
N LEU A 39 8.95 8.57 -3.23
CA LEU A 39 9.18 9.44 -4.38
C LEU A 39 10.15 10.57 -3.97
N PRO A 40 11.09 10.99 -4.84
CA PRO A 40 11.89 12.17 -4.57
C PRO A 40 11.01 13.38 -4.21
N LEU A 41 11.37 14.13 -3.16
CA LEU A 41 10.55 15.23 -2.63
C LEU A 41 10.15 16.25 -3.70
N THR A 42 11.07 16.61 -4.61
CA THR A 42 10.79 17.55 -5.71
C THR A 42 9.69 17.05 -6.63
N LYS A 43 9.67 15.76 -6.97
CA LYS A 43 8.62 15.13 -7.77
C LYS A 43 7.32 14.98 -6.99
N LEU A 44 7.39 14.74 -5.69
CA LEU A 44 6.21 14.68 -4.83
C LEU A 44 5.50 16.02 -4.74
N LEU A 45 6.25 17.12 -4.61
CA LEU A 45 5.70 18.48 -4.60
C LEU A 45 5.14 18.90 -5.97
N GLN A 46 5.65 18.32 -7.06
CA GLN A 46 5.11 18.50 -8.41
C GLN A 46 3.83 17.69 -8.65
N CYS A 47 3.57 16.66 -7.84
CA CYS A 47 2.28 16.00 -7.85
C CYS A 47 1.23 17.00 -7.37
N SER A 48 0.06 16.98 -7.99
CA SER A 48 -1.10 17.75 -7.50
C SER A 48 -1.57 17.21 -6.15
N PHE A 49 -2.72 17.68 -5.67
CA PHE A 49 -3.35 17.22 -4.43
C PHE A 49 -3.46 15.67 -4.30
N TRP A 50 -3.53 14.96 -5.42
CA TRP A 50 -3.53 13.50 -5.48
C TRP A 50 -2.20 12.97 -6.02
N THR A 51 -1.47 12.22 -5.19
CA THR A 51 -0.33 11.44 -5.66
C THR A 51 -0.82 10.29 -6.53
N PRO A 52 -0.35 10.14 -7.79
CA PRO A 52 -0.69 8.98 -8.61
C PRO A 52 -0.29 7.68 -7.90
N ILE A 53 -1.13 6.63 -8.01
CA ILE A 53 -0.94 5.35 -7.27
C ILE A 53 0.46 4.76 -7.48
N ARG A 54 1.00 4.81 -8.70
CA ARG A 54 2.33 4.25 -9.00
C ARG A 54 3.48 5.00 -8.32
N LEU A 55 3.26 6.24 -7.91
CA LEU A 55 4.23 7.12 -7.25
C LEU A 55 3.98 7.20 -5.73
N HIS A 56 2.99 6.48 -5.23
CA HIS A 56 2.70 6.44 -3.80
C HIS A 56 3.83 5.69 -3.08
N PHE A 57 4.19 6.16 -1.88
CA PHE A 57 5.20 5.49 -1.08
C PHE A 57 4.76 4.05 -0.77
N VAL A 58 5.73 3.14 -0.64
CA VAL A 58 5.46 1.75 -0.26
C VAL A 58 6.28 1.44 0.98
N ARG A 59 5.62 0.84 1.97
CA ARG A 59 6.27 0.33 3.18
C ARG A 59 5.84 -1.11 3.41
N ASN A 60 6.70 -2.06 3.04
CA ASN A 60 6.47 -3.47 3.28
C ASN A 60 7.45 -4.00 4.33
N HIS A 61 6.94 -4.78 5.27
CA HIS A 61 7.77 -5.51 6.23
C HIS A 61 8.32 -6.83 5.67
N GLY A 62 7.70 -7.37 4.61
CA GLY A 62 8.07 -8.63 3.98
C GLY A 62 7.52 -8.71 2.55
N TYR A 63 7.28 -9.93 2.07
CA TYR A 63 6.71 -10.16 0.74
C TYR A 63 5.24 -9.79 0.63
N VAL A 64 4.84 -9.39 -0.57
CA VAL A 64 3.45 -9.07 -0.87
C VAL A 64 2.69 -10.36 -1.15
N PRO A 65 1.63 -10.67 -0.37
CA PRO A 65 0.84 -11.87 -0.63
C PRO A 65 0.16 -11.80 -2.00
N LYS A 66 0.28 -12.89 -2.78
CA LYS A 66 -0.44 -13.08 -4.03
C LYS A 66 -1.70 -13.90 -3.74
N ILE A 67 -2.84 -13.20 -3.58
CA ILE A 67 -4.12 -13.78 -3.17
C ILE A 67 -5.13 -13.59 -4.30
N ASP A 68 -5.91 -14.62 -4.61
CA ASP A 68 -7.06 -14.48 -5.51
C ASP A 68 -8.18 -13.69 -4.83
N TRP A 69 -8.74 -12.72 -5.56
CA TRP A 69 -9.82 -11.87 -5.09
C TRP A 69 -11.03 -12.68 -4.61
N ASN A 70 -11.34 -13.78 -5.29
CA ASN A 70 -12.50 -14.63 -4.97
C ASN A 70 -12.29 -15.46 -3.69
N GLU A 71 -11.04 -15.71 -3.32
CA GLU A 71 -10.66 -16.50 -2.15
C GLU A 71 -10.43 -15.63 -0.91
N HIS A 72 -10.25 -14.31 -1.07
CA HIS A 72 -9.96 -13.40 0.03
C HIS A 72 -11.09 -13.38 1.08
N ARG A 73 -10.75 -13.70 2.33
CA ARG A 73 -11.63 -13.64 3.51
C ARG A 73 -11.04 -12.75 4.60
N VAL A 74 -11.91 -12.03 5.31
CA VAL A 74 -11.56 -11.25 6.52
C VAL A 74 -12.15 -11.95 7.74
N ARG A 75 -11.32 -12.15 8.75
CA ARG A 75 -11.70 -12.70 10.05
C ARG A 75 -11.94 -11.56 11.04
N VAL A 76 -13.19 -11.40 11.49
CA VAL A 76 -13.55 -10.39 12.51
C VAL A 76 -13.57 -11.08 13.88
N CYS A 77 -12.64 -10.67 14.74
CA CYS A 77 -12.44 -11.18 16.10
C CYS A 77 -12.44 -10.04 17.12
N GLY A 78 -12.72 -10.34 18.38
CA GLY A 78 -12.73 -9.38 19.50
C GLY A 78 -13.63 -9.88 20.63
N THR A 79 -13.78 -9.08 21.68
CA THR A 79 -14.65 -9.37 22.82
C THR A 79 -16.12 -9.10 22.47
N LEU A 80 -16.63 -9.87 21.50
CA LEU A 80 -18.04 -9.92 21.18
C LEU A 80 -18.66 -11.10 21.93
N SER A 81 -19.89 -10.98 22.40
CA SER A 81 -20.64 -12.05 23.09
C SER A 81 -21.04 -13.22 22.17
N GLY A 82 -20.33 -13.44 21.07
CA GLY A 82 -20.66 -14.46 20.08
C GLY A 82 -19.43 -14.93 19.29
N ALA A 83 -19.61 -16.06 18.61
CA ALA A 83 -18.56 -16.70 17.82
C ALA A 83 -17.99 -15.76 16.75
N PHE A 84 -16.71 -15.95 16.43
CA PHE A 84 -16.01 -15.23 15.37
C PHE A 84 -16.75 -15.35 14.02
N LYS A 85 -16.67 -14.31 13.18
CA LYS A 85 -17.25 -14.30 11.83
C LYS A 85 -16.17 -14.20 10.77
N MET A 86 -16.21 -15.10 9.80
CA MET A 86 -15.43 -15.00 8.55
C MET A 86 -16.31 -14.35 7.48
N ILE A 87 -15.83 -13.28 6.85
CA ILE A 87 -16.57 -12.53 5.84
C ILE A 87 -15.78 -12.53 4.53
N ALA A 88 -16.41 -12.91 3.43
CA ALA A 88 -15.80 -12.82 2.10
C ALA A 88 -15.67 -11.37 1.64
N LEU A 89 -14.53 -11.01 1.04
CA LEU A 89 -14.29 -9.63 0.59
C LEU A 89 -15.31 -9.20 -0.48
N VAL A 90 -15.73 -10.12 -1.35
CA VAL A 90 -16.81 -9.92 -2.33
C VAL A 90 -18.09 -9.41 -1.66
N TYR A 91 -18.46 -9.96 -0.51
CA TYR A 91 -19.63 -9.51 0.25
C TYR A 91 -19.47 -8.07 0.77
N LEU A 92 -18.28 -7.71 1.24
CA LEU A 92 -17.99 -6.34 1.70
C LEU A 92 -18.11 -5.33 0.57
N THR A 93 -17.72 -5.70 -0.66
CA THR A 93 -17.84 -4.80 -1.82
C THR A 93 -19.27 -4.51 -2.28
N ALA A 94 -20.25 -5.31 -1.85
CA ALA A 94 -21.66 -5.08 -2.11
C ALA A 94 -22.31 -4.12 -1.10
N LYS A 95 -21.61 -3.75 -0.03
CA LYS A 95 -22.10 -2.81 0.99
C LYS A 95 -21.91 -1.35 0.55
N SER A 96 -22.51 -0.43 1.31
CA SER A 96 -22.33 1.01 1.10
C SER A 96 -20.86 1.38 1.20
N LYS A 97 -20.42 2.23 0.27
CA LYS A 97 -19.01 2.65 0.14
C LYS A 97 -18.90 4.12 0.49
N HIS A 98 -17.87 4.45 1.26
CA HIS A 98 -17.48 5.83 1.52
C HIS A 98 -16.16 6.10 0.79
N ARG A 99 -15.98 7.32 0.28
CA ARG A 99 -14.69 7.78 -0.25
C ARG A 99 -14.19 8.88 0.66
N LEU A 100 -12.96 8.70 1.15
CA LEU A 100 -12.28 9.65 2.01
C LEU A 100 -10.98 10.06 1.32
N CYS A 101 -10.63 11.35 1.42
CA CYS A 101 -9.32 11.85 1.03
C CYS A 101 -8.54 12.19 2.30
N PHE A 102 -7.36 11.61 2.45
CA PHE A 102 -6.41 11.98 3.48
C PHE A 102 -5.22 12.65 2.80
N PRO A 103 -5.22 13.99 2.65
CA PRO A 103 -4.09 14.69 2.04
C PRO A 103 -2.84 14.47 2.89
N PHE A 104 -1.69 14.33 2.22
CA PHE A 104 -0.39 14.06 2.84
C PHE A 104 -0.04 15.00 4.02
N LEU A 105 -0.56 16.24 4.00
CA LEU A 105 -0.41 17.21 5.10
C LEU A 105 -1.03 16.77 6.43
N ALA A 106 -1.99 15.84 6.43
CA ALA A 106 -2.57 15.29 7.66
C ALA A 106 -1.70 14.21 8.31
N TRP A 107 -0.75 13.62 7.58
CA TRP A 107 0.09 12.52 8.08
C TRP A 107 1.23 13.01 8.98
N ALA A 108 1.83 14.16 8.65
CA ALA A 108 2.90 14.79 9.44
C ALA A 108 2.44 15.14 10.88
N HIS A 109 1.15 15.45 11.07
CA HIS A 109 0.60 15.74 12.40
C HIS A 109 0.28 14.48 13.22
N CYS A 110 0.01 13.33 12.59
CA CYS A 110 -0.30 12.09 13.30
C CYS A 110 0.96 11.40 13.84
N TRP A 111 2.06 11.43 13.08
CA TRP A 111 3.33 10.81 13.49
C TRP A 111 3.99 11.48 14.70
N LYS A 112 3.85 12.81 14.86
CA LYS A 112 4.35 13.50 16.06
C LYS A 112 3.65 13.07 17.35
N ARG A 113 2.50 12.40 17.29
CA ARG A 113 1.76 11.94 18.48
C ARG A 113 2.02 10.47 18.86
N VAL A 114 2.57 9.68 17.95
CA VAL A 114 2.85 8.24 18.18
C VAL A 114 4.31 8.00 18.57
N ALA A 115 5.23 8.90 18.22
CA ALA A 115 6.66 8.75 18.51
C ALA A 115 7.13 9.30 19.87
N VAL A 116 6.22 9.69 20.78
CA VAL A 116 6.56 10.25 22.11
C VAL A 116 6.26 9.29 23.27
N ASN A 117 5.93 8.03 22.98
CA ASN A 117 5.83 6.97 23.99
C ASN A 117 6.57 5.73 23.51
N PHE A 118 7.89 5.81 23.51
CA PHE A 118 8.81 4.70 23.70
C PHE A 118 9.86 5.14 24.70
#